data_AF-A0A7Y2ZEP2-F1
#
_entry.id   AF-A0A7Y2ZEP2-F1
#
_cell.length_a   1.000
_cell.length_b   1.000
_cell.length_c   1.000
_cell.angle_alpha   90.00
_cell.angle_beta   90.00
_cell.angle_gamma   90.00
#
_symmetry.space_group_name_H-M   'P 1'
#
loop_
_entity.id
_entity.type
_entity.pdbx_description
1 polymer ?
#
loop_
_entity_poly.entity_id
_entity_poly.type
_entity_poly.pdbx_seq_one_letter_code
_entity_poly.pdbx_strand_id
1 'polypeptide(L)' 'GSGRIGDTDILVILTAWGSCPGCAEDLDCDERVGFDEVLQVISNWGPCGE' A
#
# COMPACT_ATOMS: atom_id res chain seq x y z
N GLY A 1 7.43 1.62 -10.64
CA GLY A 1 7.47 2.58 -9.52
C GLY A 1 8.28 3.80 -9.90
N SER A 2 7.92 4.96 -9.34
CA SER A 2 8.60 6.26 -9.50
C SER A 2 9.98 6.33 -8.81
N GLY A 3 10.39 5.26 -8.12
CA GLY A 3 11.59 5.23 -7.27
C GLY A 3 11.38 5.87 -5.89
N ARG A 4 10.13 6.14 -5.52
CA ARG A 4 9.72 6.72 -4.24
C ARG A 4 8.39 6.11 -3.79
N ILE A 5 8.18 6.06 -2.48
CA ILE A 5 6.90 5.77 -1.82
C ILE A 5 6.30 7.11 -1.40
N GLY A 6 5.06 7.38 -1.82
CA GLY A 6 4.37 8.65 -1.58
C GLY A 6 2.86 8.61 -1.81
N ASP A 7 2.30 9.77 -2.14
CA ASP A 7 0.84 9.98 -2.25
C ASP A 7 0.18 9.12 -3.32
N THR A 8 0.86 8.88 -4.45
CA THR A 8 0.36 8.00 -5.51
C THR A 8 0.22 6.56 -5.06
N ASP A 9 1.06 6.09 -4.14
CA ASP A 9 0.98 4.73 -3.62
C ASP A 9 -0.22 4.58 -2.66
N ILE A 10 -0.53 5.61 -1.87
CA ILE A 10 -1.76 5.64 -1.08
C ILE A 10 -3.00 5.57 -1.98
N LEU A 11 -3.00 6.30 -3.11
CA LEU A 11 -4.15 6.26 -4.02
C LEU A 11 -4.38 4.85 -4.58
N VAL A 12 -3.32 4.08 -4.84
CA VAL A 12 -3.44 2.68 -5.25
C VAL A 12 -4.13 1.86 -4.16
N ILE A 13 -3.70 1.97 -2.90
CA ILE A 13 -4.33 1.30 -1.76
C ILE A 13 -5.82 1.67 -1.66
N LEU A 14 -6.15 2.96 -1.75
CA LEU A 14 -7.53 3.43 -1.67
C LEU A 14 -8.42 2.91 -2.80
N THR A 15 -7.87 2.60 -3.98
CA THR A 15 -8.64 2.00 -5.09
C THR A 15 -8.97 0.52 -4.88
N ALA A 16 -8.23 -0.17 -4.01
CA ALA A 16 -8.41 -1.59 -3.72
C ALA A 16 -9.16 -1.87 -2.40
N TRP A 17 -9.69 -0.83 -1.73
CA TRP A 17 -10.29 -0.92 -0.39
C TRP A 17 -11.37 -1.99 -0.27
N GLY A 18 -11.25 -2.85 0.74
CA GLY A 18 -12.20 -3.94 1.00
C GLY A 18 -11.57 -5.32 0.90
N SER A 19 -12.34 -6.34 0.52
CA SER A 19 -11.81 -7.70 0.37
C SER A 19 -10.95 -7.79 -0.90
N CYS A 20 -9.76 -8.34 -0.76
CA CYS A 20 -8.73 -8.32 -1.80
C CYS A 20 -7.87 -9.61 -1.79
N PRO A 21 -8.46 -10.81 -1.90
CA PRO A 21 -7.72 -12.05 -1.80
C PRO A 21 -6.71 -12.20 -2.95
N GLY A 22 -5.42 -12.19 -2.61
CA GLY A 22 -4.32 -12.37 -3.56
C GLY A 22 -4.02 -11.17 -4.46
N CYS A 23 -4.50 -9.98 -4.11
CA CYS A 23 -4.10 -8.76 -4.79
C CYS A 23 -2.73 -8.27 -4.30
N ALA A 24 -2.11 -7.35 -5.05
CA ALA A 24 -0.78 -6.84 -4.71
C ALA A 24 -0.84 -5.76 -3.61
N GLU A 25 -2.02 -5.18 -3.41
CA GLU A 25 -2.30 -4.12 -2.45
C GLU A 25 -2.53 -4.65 -1.03
N ASP A 26 -2.82 -5.94 -0.86
CA ASP A 26 -2.90 -6.64 0.43
C ASP A 26 -1.47 -6.97 0.92
N LEU A 27 -0.89 -6.02 1.65
CA LEU A 27 0.53 -6.04 2.01
C LEU A 27 0.84 -6.93 3.21
N ASP A 28 -0.13 -7.13 4.11
CA ASP A 28 0.01 -8.02 5.28
C ASP A 28 -0.58 -9.43 5.07
N CYS A 29 -1.23 -9.68 3.93
CA CYS A 29 -1.82 -10.95 3.53
C CYS A 29 -3.02 -11.35 4.41
N ASP A 30 -3.84 -10.40 4.85
CA ASP A 30 -5.07 -10.65 5.62
C ASP A 30 -6.33 -10.89 4.76
N GLU A 31 -6.16 -10.95 3.43
CA GLU A 31 -7.21 -11.04 2.40
C GLU A 31 -8.06 -9.77 2.26
N ARG A 32 -7.59 -8.64 2.78
CA ARG A 32 -8.25 -7.34 2.73
C ARG A 32 -7.23 -6.23 2.48
N VAL A 33 -7.77 -5.08 2.08
CA VAL A 33 -7.04 -3.83 1.96
C VAL A 33 -7.79 -2.80 2.77
N GLY A 34 -7.10 -2.16 3.71
CA GLY A 34 -7.67 -1.20 4.62
C GLY A 34 -6.65 -0.24 5.19
N PHE A 35 -6.84 0.11 6.46
CA PHE A 35 -6.04 1.13 7.10
C PHE A 35 -4.61 0.65 7.39
N ASP A 36 -4.42 -0.66 7.59
CA ASP A 36 -3.12 -1.24 7.88
C ASP A 36 -2.17 -1.12 6.68
N GLU A 37 -2.66 -1.30 5.45
CA GLU A 37 -1.88 -1.07 4.22
C GLU A 37 -1.46 0.40 4.09
N VAL A 38 -2.34 1.33 4.44
CA VAL A 38 -2.02 2.77 4.45
C VAL A 38 -0.91 3.07 5.44
N LEU A 39 -0.94 2.48 6.64
CA LEU A 39 0.11 2.66 7.64
C LEU A 39 1.45 2.09 7.17
N GLN A 40 1.44 0.95 6.49
CA GLN A 40 2.64 0.37 5.88
C GLN A 40 3.26 1.30 4.83
N VAL A 41 2.46 1.89 3.94
CA VAL A 41 2.94 2.87 2.95
C VAL A 41 3.53 4.11 3.63
N ILE A 42 2.85 4.66 4.64
CA ILE A 42 3.34 5.84 5.38
C ILE A 42 4.62 5.53 6.16
N SER A 43 4.75 4.33 6.73
CA SER A 43 5.96 3.94 7.48
C SER A 43 7.23 3.87 6.61
N ASN A 44 7.06 3.70 5.30
CA ASN A 44 8.16 3.61 4.33
C ASN A 44 8.25 4.85 3.41
N TRP A 45 7.65 5.98 3.83
CA TRP A 45 7.60 7.20 3.02
C TRP A 45 8.98 7.72 2.63
N GLY A 46 9.19 8.04 1.35
CA GLY A 46 10.46 8.57 0.87
C GLY A 46 11.04 7.81 -0.33
N PRO A 47 12.33 7.99 -0.65
CA PRO A 47 12.98 7.27 -1.75
C PRO A 47 13.11 5.77 -1.45
N CYS A 48 13.03 4.95 -2.50
CA CYS A 48 13.27 3.51 -2.38
C CYS A 48 14.79 3.23 -2.37
N GLY A 49 15.28 2.44 -1.41
CA GLY A 49 16.67 1.94 -1.39
C GLY A 49 17.66 2.70 -0.47
N GLU A 50 17.17 3.30 0.61
CA GLU A 50 18.01 3.73 1.74
C GLU A 50 18.15 2.61 2.79
#